data_AF-A0A9D9VSP1-F1
#
_entry.id   AF-A0A9D9VSP1-F1
#
_cell.length_a   1.000
_cell.length_b   1.000
_cell.length_c   1.000
_cell.angle_alpha   90.00
_cell.angle_beta   90.00
_cell.angle_gamma   90.00
#
_symmetry.space_group_name_H-M   'P 1'
#
loop_
_entity.id
_entity.type
_entity.pdbx_description
1 polymer ?
#
loop_
_entity_poly.entity_id
_entity_poly.type
_entity_poly.pdbx_seq_one_letter_code
_entity_poly.pdbx_strand_id
1 'polypeptide(L)'
;MNHALQLFLPCAAGVEGFLSDEVKKITALPETAVHALRAGVLVQGNWHSAMQLNLHSRLAQRVLVQLAYSPYASEDDIYEAASAVAWEQWFTPQHTFKIDITAQRSPLKSLNFAALKVKDAVADRFRAKAGSRPSVDTQWPDVRIYTHLTAEHITLYIDTSGEPLFKRGWREDKGDAPLKETLAAAMIAACGWQPEQGTPLYDPCCGSGTVVIEAAQIACNIAPGSQRHFAFERLLPYQSQAWGQLRQQARASVIRPAEMLLFGSDVAHRMVDFAQRNAERAGVAHAVQLRGGDALQRMPPSATAGILLINPPYGERIAAAGVAGQNAEQRAEQRFGQHSERYSARDNDRFSPRHTGQPAALRPQQQGRESAIVQTGGASDDFFAQLASHWKKNYSGWTAWILSPDLQLSRRMRLKESRRVPMWNGPIECRLMRFDLMAGSMQRPKPDAANAAATPSSASTPPAATSQAPSAKPSAAPAQTQPKAAPTNGAPA
;
A
#
# COMPACT_ATOMS: atom_id res chain seq x y z
N MET A 1 29.33 -11.14 12.22
CA MET A 1 29.69 -11.53 10.85
C MET A 1 28.72 -10.85 9.89
N ASN A 2 29.23 -10.03 8.97
CA ASN A 2 28.41 -9.27 8.02
C ASN A 2 28.17 -10.13 6.77
N HIS A 3 27.33 -11.16 6.91
CA HIS A 3 27.04 -12.05 5.78
C HIS A 3 26.18 -11.31 4.75
N ALA A 4 26.56 -11.44 3.48
CA ALA A 4 25.74 -10.99 2.37
C ALA A 4 24.42 -11.79 2.37
N LEU A 5 23.31 -11.07 2.23
CA LEU A 5 21.96 -11.63 2.18
C LEU A 5 21.28 -11.17 0.90
N GLN A 6 20.49 -12.07 0.32
CA GLN A 6 19.52 -11.71 -0.70
C GLN A 6 18.16 -11.52 -0.02
N LEU A 7 17.65 -10.29 -0.05
CA LEU A 7 16.37 -9.92 0.52
C LEU A 7 15.33 -9.73 -0.58
N PHE A 8 14.08 -10.09 -0.31
CA PHE A 8 12.95 -9.78 -1.17
C PHE A 8 11.88 -9.02 -0.38
N LEU A 9 11.44 -7.89 -0.93
CA LEU A 9 10.46 -7.01 -0.33
C LEU A 9 9.21 -7.00 -1.22
N PRO A 10 8.21 -7.85 -0.94
CA PRO A 10 6.96 -7.83 -1.68
C PRO A 10 6.23 -6.50 -1.48
N CYS A 11 5.65 -5.95 -2.55
CA CYS A 11 4.81 -4.75 -2.51
C CYS A 11 3.54 -4.95 -3.34
N ALA A 12 2.61 -3.98 -3.25
CA ALA A 12 1.49 -3.97 -4.20
C ALA A 12 2.03 -3.72 -5.62
N ALA A 13 1.34 -4.27 -6.63
CA ALA A 13 1.69 -3.99 -8.02
C ALA A 13 1.54 -2.48 -8.33
N GLY A 14 2.41 -1.95 -9.18
CA GLY A 14 2.51 -0.53 -9.48
C GLY A 14 3.33 0.28 -8.45
N VAL A 15 3.78 -0.34 -7.36
CA VAL A 15 4.56 0.32 -6.29
C VAL A 15 6.06 0.00 -6.37
N GLU A 16 6.46 -0.95 -7.22
CA GLU A 16 7.81 -1.49 -7.32
C GLU A 16 8.88 -0.40 -7.46
N GLY A 17 8.65 0.58 -8.34
CA GLY A 17 9.56 1.70 -8.56
C GLY A 17 9.72 2.58 -7.31
N PHE A 18 8.60 2.94 -6.67
CA PHE A 18 8.62 3.74 -5.44
C PHE A 18 9.29 2.99 -4.28
N LEU A 19 9.06 1.68 -4.16
CA LEU A 19 9.73 0.86 -3.16
C LEU A 19 11.24 0.77 -3.44
N SER A 20 11.65 0.66 -4.71
CA SER A 20 13.08 0.65 -5.07
C SER A 20 13.77 1.93 -4.61
N ASP A 21 13.15 3.09 -4.85
CA ASP A 21 13.69 4.38 -4.40
C ASP A 21 13.72 4.49 -2.86
N GLU A 22 12.68 3.99 -2.18
CA GLU A 22 12.63 3.93 -0.72
C GLU A 22 13.74 3.04 -0.14
N VAL A 23 13.96 1.86 -0.72
CA VAL A 23 15.03 0.92 -0.31
C VAL A 23 16.40 1.57 -0.43
N LYS A 24 16.69 2.21 -1.57
CA LYS A 24 17.95 2.93 -1.79
C LYS A 24 18.14 4.03 -0.74
N LYS A 25 17.10 4.81 -0.47
CA LYS A 25 17.13 5.89 0.54
C LYS A 25 17.38 5.36 1.96
N ILE A 26 16.73 4.26 2.35
CA ILE A 26 16.84 3.67 3.69
C ILE A 26 18.22 3.04 3.92
N THR A 27 18.71 2.30 2.93
CA THR A 27 19.89 1.43 3.11
C THR A 27 21.19 2.04 2.62
N ALA A 28 21.12 3.12 1.83
CA ALA A 28 22.25 3.70 1.11
C ALA A 28 23.04 2.70 0.25
N LEU A 29 22.39 1.61 -0.17
CA LEU A 29 22.98 0.62 -1.07
C LEU A 29 23.08 1.18 -2.50
N PRO A 30 24.10 0.75 -3.27
CA PRO A 30 24.23 1.15 -4.67
C PRO A 30 23.07 0.62 -5.52
N GLU A 31 22.80 1.27 -6.65
CA GLU A 31 21.72 0.85 -7.55
C GLU A 31 21.87 -0.58 -8.06
N THR A 32 23.10 -1.07 -8.20
CA THR A 32 23.41 -2.44 -8.61
C THR A 32 22.98 -3.49 -7.58
N ALA A 33 22.67 -3.09 -6.34
CA ALA A 33 22.20 -3.97 -5.29
C ALA A 33 20.67 -3.98 -5.14
N VAL A 34 19.93 -3.13 -5.86
CA VAL A 34 18.48 -2.95 -5.70
C VAL A 34 17.77 -3.11 -7.05
N HIS A 35 16.98 -4.16 -7.19
CA HIS A 35 16.31 -4.50 -8.44
C HIS A 35 14.79 -4.59 -8.24
N ALA A 36 14.06 -3.69 -8.90
CA ALA A 36 12.61 -3.81 -9.00
C ALA A 36 12.25 -5.02 -9.87
N LEU A 37 11.45 -5.92 -9.31
CA LEU A 37 10.88 -7.08 -9.98
C LEU A 37 9.36 -6.96 -9.93
N ARG A 38 8.64 -7.76 -10.71
CA ARG A 38 7.17 -7.80 -10.57
C ARG A 38 6.78 -8.11 -9.12
N ALA A 39 5.89 -7.29 -8.55
CA ALA A 39 5.34 -7.43 -7.20
C ALA A 39 6.35 -7.29 -6.04
N GLY A 40 7.57 -6.78 -6.27
CA GLY A 40 8.50 -6.52 -5.17
C GLY A 40 9.87 -6.01 -5.60
N VAL A 41 10.77 -5.90 -4.63
CA VAL A 41 12.16 -5.46 -4.85
C VAL A 41 13.11 -6.51 -4.29
N LEU A 42 14.06 -6.95 -5.13
CA LEU A 42 15.17 -7.80 -4.73
C LEU A 42 16.34 -6.92 -4.30
N VAL A 43 16.96 -7.24 -3.17
CA VAL A 43 18.03 -6.45 -2.57
C VAL A 43 19.19 -7.34 -2.19
N GLN A 44 20.40 -7.01 -2.66
CA GLN A 44 21.65 -7.59 -2.15
C GLN A 44 22.13 -6.73 -0.98
N GLY A 45 21.91 -7.21 0.23
CA GLY A 45 22.19 -6.46 1.46
C GLY A 45 22.86 -7.31 2.52
N ASN A 46 22.67 -6.93 3.77
CA ASN A 46 23.12 -7.68 4.93
C ASN A 46 22.06 -7.59 6.03
N TRP A 47 22.40 -8.08 7.23
CA TRP A 47 21.46 -8.08 8.35
C TRP A 47 21.10 -6.69 8.87
N HIS A 48 22.05 -5.75 8.79
CA HIS A 48 21.77 -4.35 9.11
C HIS A 48 20.72 -3.78 8.14
N SER A 49 20.86 -4.04 6.83
CA SER A 49 19.86 -3.64 5.83
C SER A 49 18.49 -4.26 6.12
N ALA A 50 18.43 -5.54 6.50
CA ALA A 50 17.16 -6.20 6.84
C ALA A 50 16.46 -5.52 8.03
N MET A 51 17.19 -5.17 9.09
CA MET A 51 16.64 -4.45 10.24
C MET A 51 16.21 -3.03 9.87
N GLN A 52 17.02 -2.29 9.10
CA GLN A 52 16.67 -0.95 8.61
C GLN A 52 15.38 -0.98 7.79
N LEU A 53 15.26 -1.92 6.86
CA LEU A 53 14.10 -2.04 5.98
C LEU A 53 12.81 -2.39 6.75
N ASN A 54 12.90 -3.26 7.77
CA ASN A 54 11.77 -3.53 8.65
C ASN A 54 11.34 -2.28 9.46
N LEU A 55 12.30 -1.50 9.95
CA LEU A 55 12.02 -0.31 10.74
C LEU A 55 11.46 0.84 9.91
N HIS A 56 12.01 1.06 8.72
CA HIS A 56 11.81 2.30 7.96
C HIS A 56 10.93 2.17 6.71
N SER A 57 10.74 0.97 6.14
CA SER A 57 9.94 0.85 4.91
C SER A 57 8.45 1.07 5.16
N ARG A 58 7.86 2.01 4.41
CA ARG A 58 6.42 2.25 4.39
C ARG A 58 5.75 1.49 3.26
N LEU A 59 6.46 1.15 2.20
CA LEU A 59 5.87 0.57 0.98
C LEU A 59 5.92 -0.95 0.94
N ALA A 60 6.91 -1.57 1.59
CA ALA A 60 7.03 -3.02 1.63
C ALA A 60 5.91 -3.65 2.48
N GLN A 61 5.45 -4.83 2.07
CA GLN A 61 4.55 -5.66 2.87
C GLN A 61 5.31 -6.45 3.91
N ARG A 62 6.54 -6.89 3.58
CA ARG A 62 7.44 -7.70 4.40
C ARG A 62 8.89 -7.49 3.94
N VAL A 63 9.84 -7.93 4.76
CA VAL A 63 11.24 -8.12 4.41
C VAL A 63 11.54 -9.61 4.57
N LEU A 64 11.82 -10.29 3.47
CA LEU A 64 12.07 -11.72 3.41
C LEU A 64 13.53 -11.96 3.09
N VAL A 65 14.17 -12.94 3.75
CA VAL A 65 15.53 -13.35 3.40
C VAL A 65 15.44 -14.64 2.60
N GLN A 66 16.02 -14.65 1.40
CA GLN A 66 16.06 -15.83 0.55
C GLN A 66 17.08 -16.84 1.08
N LEU A 67 16.61 -18.05 1.36
CA LEU A 67 17.41 -19.16 1.88
C LEU A 67 17.74 -20.21 0.83
N ALA A 68 16.87 -20.37 -0.17
CA ALA A 68 17.11 -21.24 -1.32
C ALA A 68 16.38 -20.72 -2.56
N TYR A 69 16.99 -20.96 -3.72
CA TYR A 69 16.40 -20.78 -5.04
C TYR A 69 16.88 -21.94 -5.92
N SER A 70 15.96 -22.78 -6.38
CA SER A 70 16.30 -23.98 -7.15
C SER A 70 15.20 -24.32 -8.15
N PRO A 71 15.53 -25.01 -9.25
CA PRO A 71 14.51 -25.59 -10.12
C PRO A 71 13.73 -26.67 -9.36
N TYR A 72 12.50 -26.94 -9.81
CA TYR A 72 11.70 -28.06 -9.30
C TYR A 72 10.72 -28.54 -10.38
N ALA A 73 10.40 -29.83 -10.38
CA ALA A 73 9.37 -30.42 -11.23
C ALA A 73 8.34 -31.22 -10.42
N SER A 74 8.72 -31.66 -9.22
CA SER A 74 7.93 -32.54 -8.36
C SER A 74 7.94 -32.07 -6.90
N GLU A 75 7.08 -32.67 -6.09
CA GLU A 75 7.07 -32.43 -4.64
C GLU A 75 8.29 -32.98 -3.91
N ASP A 76 9.00 -33.94 -4.49
CA ASP A 76 10.24 -34.46 -3.92
C ASP A 76 11.38 -33.45 -4.11
N ASP A 77 11.44 -32.75 -5.24
CA ASP A 77 12.37 -31.62 -5.44
C ASP A 77 12.14 -30.50 -4.41
N ILE A 78 10.88 -30.27 -4.02
CA ILE A 78 10.53 -29.30 -2.96
C ILE A 78 11.06 -29.76 -1.61
N TYR A 79 10.90 -31.05 -1.29
CA TYR A 79 11.42 -31.63 -0.06
C TYR A 79 12.96 -31.52 0.01
N GLU A 80 13.65 -31.84 -1.10
CA GLU A 80 15.11 -31.74 -1.19
C GLU A 80 15.60 -30.29 -1.05
N ALA A 81 14.97 -29.35 -1.76
CA ALA A 81 15.29 -27.92 -1.66
C ALA A 81 15.12 -27.39 -0.21
N ALA A 82 14.04 -27.78 0.47
CA ALA A 82 13.81 -27.42 1.86
C ALA A 82 14.76 -28.13 2.83
N SER A 83 15.09 -29.40 2.58
CA SER A 83 16.02 -30.17 3.42
C SER A 83 17.44 -29.65 3.33
N ALA A 84 17.85 -29.07 2.19
CA ALA A 84 19.18 -28.52 1.96
C ALA A 84 19.48 -27.25 2.79
N VAL A 85 18.44 -26.46 3.13
CA VAL A 85 18.59 -25.22 3.92
C VAL A 85 19.06 -25.51 5.34
N ALA A 86 20.11 -24.83 5.80
CA ALA A 86 20.62 -24.90 7.17
C ALA A 86 19.73 -24.20 8.21
N TRP A 87 18.54 -24.74 8.44
CA TRP A 87 17.54 -24.20 9.38
C TRP A 87 18.10 -23.96 10.80
N GLU A 88 19.05 -24.78 11.23
CA GLU A 88 19.75 -24.68 12.51
C GLU A 88 20.58 -23.38 12.67
N GLN A 89 20.86 -22.67 11.58
CA GLN A 89 21.49 -21.33 11.62
C GLN A 89 20.46 -20.21 11.87
N TRP A 90 19.17 -20.51 11.78
CA TRP A 90 18.09 -19.53 11.83
C TRP A 90 17.24 -19.65 13.09
N PHE A 91 16.93 -20.87 13.53
CA PHE A 91 16.16 -21.13 14.74
C PHE A 91 16.43 -22.52 15.31
N THR A 92 15.88 -22.80 16.48
CA THR A 92 16.09 -24.04 17.22
C THR A 92 14.79 -24.86 17.35
N PRO A 93 14.85 -26.15 17.70
CA PRO A 93 13.67 -26.97 17.96
C PRO A 93 12.73 -26.46 19.06
N GLN A 94 13.17 -25.54 19.92
CA GLN A 94 12.32 -24.90 20.93
C GLN A 94 11.35 -23.88 20.33
N HIS A 95 11.63 -23.38 19.13
CA HIS A 95 10.77 -22.44 18.43
C HIS A 95 9.67 -23.19 17.67
N THR A 96 8.49 -22.57 17.62
CA THR A 96 7.41 -22.98 16.74
C THR A 96 7.58 -22.39 15.35
N PHE A 97 7.05 -23.07 14.32
CA PHE A 97 7.10 -22.53 12.96
C PHE A 97 5.82 -22.77 12.17
N LYS A 98 5.67 -22.06 11.05
CA LYS A 98 4.69 -22.40 10.02
C LYS A 98 5.21 -22.13 8.63
N ILE A 99 4.54 -22.78 7.66
CA ILE A 99 4.79 -22.60 6.23
C ILE A 99 3.64 -21.80 5.62
N ASP A 100 3.95 -20.72 4.93
CA ASP A 100 3.02 -20.00 4.06
C ASP A 100 3.50 -20.16 2.61
N ILE A 101 2.63 -20.64 1.72
CA ILE A 101 2.97 -20.90 0.32
C ILE A 101 2.19 -19.99 -0.63
N THR A 102 2.88 -19.50 -1.65
CA THR A 102 2.28 -18.77 -2.77
C THR A 102 2.79 -19.37 -4.07
N ALA A 103 1.98 -19.27 -5.12
CA ALA A 103 2.35 -19.82 -6.42
C ALA A 103 1.89 -18.93 -7.57
N GLN A 104 2.69 -18.92 -8.63
CA GLN A 104 2.36 -18.32 -9.91
C GLN A 104 2.69 -19.32 -11.01
N ARG A 105 1.64 -19.87 -11.65
CA ARG A 105 1.77 -20.89 -12.71
C ARG A 105 2.55 -22.14 -12.28
N SER A 106 2.47 -22.52 -11.00
CA SER A 106 3.08 -23.77 -10.52
C SER A 106 2.48 -24.99 -11.26
N PRO A 107 3.31 -25.96 -11.69
CA PRO A 107 2.84 -27.21 -12.29
C PRO A 107 2.20 -28.17 -11.28
N LEU A 108 2.32 -27.91 -9.97
CA LEU A 108 1.78 -28.81 -8.95
C LEU A 108 0.26 -28.72 -8.83
N LYS A 109 -0.35 -29.87 -8.53
CA LYS A 109 -1.80 -29.98 -8.36
C LYS A 109 -2.29 -29.42 -7.01
N SER A 110 -1.47 -29.45 -5.97
CA SER A 110 -1.87 -29.08 -4.61
C SER A 110 -0.80 -28.29 -3.87
N LEU A 111 -1.09 -27.02 -3.58
CA LEU A 111 -0.23 -26.16 -2.76
C LEU A 111 -0.20 -26.59 -1.29
N ASN A 112 -1.32 -27.14 -0.77
CA ASN A 112 -1.37 -27.66 0.60
C ASN A 112 -0.39 -28.83 0.78
N PHE A 113 -0.30 -29.71 -0.22
CA PHE A 113 0.63 -30.83 -0.19
C PHE A 113 2.09 -30.36 -0.26
N ALA A 114 2.39 -29.38 -1.12
CA ALA A 114 3.71 -28.75 -1.16
C ALA A 114 4.09 -28.09 0.19
N ALA A 115 3.15 -27.43 0.87
CA ALA A 115 3.39 -26.85 2.19
C ALA A 115 3.70 -27.94 3.25
N LEU A 116 3.02 -29.08 3.19
CA LEU A 116 3.32 -30.24 4.06
C LEU A 116 4.73 -30.78 3.80
N LYS A 117 5.14 -30.89 2.52
CA LYS A 117 6.49 -31.36 2.15
C LYS A 117 7.59 -30.46 2.69
N VAL A 118 7.43 -29.13 2.58
CA VAL A 118 8.38 -28.17 3.19
C VAL A 118 8.40 -28.33 4.72
N LYS A 119 7.23 -28.46 5.36
CA LYS A 119 7.14 -28.68 6.82
C LYS A 119 7.87 -29.96 7.26
N ASP A 120 7.67 -31.06 6.54
CA ASP A 120 8.31 -32.34 6.83
C ASP A 120 9.84 -32.23 6.67
N ALA A 121 10.32 -31.65 5.56
CA ALA A 121 11.74 -31.40 5.33
C ALA A 121 12.40 -30.59 6.46
N VAL A 122 11.76 -29.52 6.91
CA VAL A 122 12.25 -28.70 8.06
C VAL A 122 12.33 -29.55 9.33
N ALA A 123 11.25 -30.26 9.66
CA ALA A 123 11.17 -31.04 10.90
C ALA A 123 12.16 -32.23 10.92
N ASP A 124 12.33 -32.89 9.77
CA ASP A 124 13.22 -34.04 9.63
C ASP A 124 14.69 -33.61 9.60
N ARG A 125 15.02 -32.44 9.03
CA ARG A 125 16.37 -31.86 9.17
C ARG A 125 16.74 -31.63 10.63
N PHE A 126 15.84 -31.03 11.43
CA PHE A 126 16.09 -30.83 12.87
C PHE A 126 16.22 -32.16 13.61
N ARG A 127 15.38 -33.16 13.29
CA ARG A 127 15.51 -34.50 13.88
C ARG A 127 16.89 -35.10 13.59
N ALA A 128 17.37 -34.98 12.36
CA ALA A 128 18.68 -35.50 11.97
C ALA A 128 19.86 -34.76 12.61
N LYS A 129 19.76 -33.43 12.77
CA LYS A 129 20.87 -32.58 13.30
C LYS A 129 20.88 -32.40 14.82
N ALA A 130 19.71 -32.36 15.44
CA ALA A 130 19.53 -31.98 16.85
C ALA A 130 18.76 -33.02 17.69
N GLY A 131 18.35 -34.16 17.09
CA GLY A 131 17.65 -35.24 17.78
C GLY A 131 16.20 -34.91 18.21
N SER A 132 15.73 -33.70 17.94
CA SER A 132 14.40 -33.20 18.31
C SER A 132 13.76 -32.45 17.14
N ARG A 133 12.44 -32.25 17.18
CA ARG A 133 11.69 -31.56 16.12
C ARG A 133 11.03 -30.28 16.66
N PRO A 134 10.99 -29.19 15.89
CA PRO A 134 10.13 -28.07 16.20
C PRO A 134 8.65 -28.42 16.04
N SER A 135 7.81 -27.70 16.78
CA SER A 135 6.35 -27.80 16.71
C SER A 135 5.78 -26.77 15.72
N VAL A 136 4.57 -27.02 15.20
CA VAL A 136 3.88 -26.07 14.33
C VAL A 136 2.87 -25.28 15.13
N ASP A 137 2.91 -23.96 14.99
CA ASP A 137 1.86 -23.05 15.46
C ASP A 137 1.35 -22.24 14.27
N THR A 138 0.08 -22.42 13.90
CA THR A 138 -0.52 -21.76 12.74
C THR A 138 -1.02 -20.34 13.08
N GLN A 139 -1.21 -20.04 14.36
CA GLN A 139 -1.75 -18.78 14.84
C GLN A 139 -0.64 -17.80 15.23
N TRP A 140 0.31 -18.24 16.07
CA TRP A 140 1.37 -17.42 16.65
C TRP A 140 2.77 -18.05 16.53
N PRO A 141 3.21 -18.38 15.31
CA PRO A 141 4.53 -19.00 15.11
C PRO A 141 5.66 -18.08 15.55
N ASP A 142 6.72 -18.65 16.12
CA ASP A 142 7.97 -17.94 16.33
C ASP A 142 8.69 -17.67 15.00
N VAL A 143 8.61 -18.63 14.08
CA VAL A 143 9.25 -18.57 12.76
C VAL A 143 8.25 -18.78 11.64
N ARG A 144 8.28 -17.92 10.65
CA ARG A 144 7.49 -18.09 9.43
C ARG A 144 8.41 -18.29 8.23
N ILE A 145 8.17 -19.40 7.54
CA ILE A 145 8.84 -19.75 6.30
C ILE A 145 7.88 -19.48 5.16
N TYR A 146 8.33 -18.68 4.19
CA TYR A 146 7.58 -18.41 2.97
C TYR A 146 8.14 -19.24 1.83
N THR A 147 7.26 -19.92 1.11
CA THR A 147 7.60 -20.63 -0.12
C THR A 147 6.92 -19.94 -1.29
N HIS A 148 7.68 -19.58 -2.32
CA HIS A 148 7.14 -19.09 -3.58
C HIS A 148 7.45 -20.08 -4.69
N LEU A 149 6.42 -20.45 -5.45
CA LEU A 149 6.51 -21.38 -6.57
C LEU A 149 6.20 -20.67 -7.88
N THR A 150 7.11 -20.75 -8.83
CA THR A 150 6.88 -20.32 -10.21
C THR A 150 6.62 -21.53 -11.11
N ALA A 151 6.59 -21.36 -12.44
CA ALA A 151 6.47 -22.49 -13.35
C ALA A 151 7.66 -23.46 -13.28
N GLU A 152 8.85 -22.96 -12.90
CA GLU A 152 10.11 -23.71 -13.02
C GLU A 152 10.93 -23.72 -11.73
N HIS A 153 10.72 -22.74 -10.83
CA HIS A 153 11.57 -22.54 -9.67
C HIS A 153 10.78 -22.44 -8.36
N ILE A 154 11.36 -23.01 -7.31
CA ILE A 154 10.99 -22.80 -5.93
C ILE A 154 11.93 -21.77 -5.30
N THR A 155 11.38 -20.90 -4.48
CA THR A 155 12.15 -20.01 -3.61
C THR A 155 11.67 -20.16 -2.17
N LEU A 156 12.61 -20.41 -1.27
CA LEU A 156 12.36 -20.48 0.17
C LEU A 156 12.89 -19.23 0.84
N TYR A 157 12.06 -18.64 1.68
CA TYR A 157 12.39 -17.46 2.44
C TYR A 157 12.10 -17.67 3.93
N ILE A 158 12.84 -16.94 4.77
CA ILE A 158 12.46 -16.72 6.17
C ILE A 158 11.98 -15.28 6.35
N ASP A 159 10.85 -15.14 7.06
CA ASP A 159 10.21 -13.86 7.35
C ASP A 159 10.94 -13.13 8.47
N THR A 160 11.40 -11.91 8.21
CA THR A 160 12.01 -11.06 9.24
C THR A 160 11.01 -10.08 9.85
N SER A 161 9.83 -9.91 9.25
CA SER A 161 8.85 -8.89 9.65
C SER A 161 7.85 -9.37 10.70
N GLY A 162 7.45 -10.64 10.67
CA GLY A 162 6.42 -11.16 11.58
C GLY A 162 5.04 -10.72 11.13
N GLU A 163 4.36 -9.80 11.80
CA GLU A 163 3.13 -9.27 11.22
C GLU A 163 3.40 -8.52 9.90
N PRO A 164 2.46 -8.44 8.94
CA PRO A 164 2.65 -7.62 7.75
C PRO A 164 2.98 -6.18 8.12
N LEU A 165 3.90 -5.54 7.39
CA LEU A 165 4.43 -4.23 7.74
C LEU A 165 3.35 -3.15 7.81
N PHE A 166 2.27 -3.25 7.01
CA PHE A 166 1.17 -2.29 7.07
C PHE A 166 0.58 -2.12 8.48
N LYS A 167 0.63 -3.15 9.34
CA LYS A 167 0.23 -3.03 10.75
C LYS A 167 1.26 -2.24 11.55
N ARG A 168 1.18 -0.91 11.55
CA ARG A 168 2.22 -0.06 12.19
C ARG A 168 2.24 -0.11 13.71
N GLY A 169 1.13 -0.55 14.33
CA GLY A 169 0.95 -0.61 15.79
C GLY A 169 -0.03 0.43 16.35
N TRP A 170 -0.41 1.45 15.57
CA TRP A 170 -1.29 2.53 16.06
C TRP A 170 -2.78 2.34 15.76
N ARG A 171 -3.14 1.46 14.83
CA ARG A 171 -4.52 1.33 14.33
C ARG A 171 -5.33 0.30 15.12
N GLU A 172 -6.19 0.80 15.98
CA GLU A 172 -7.18 0.00 16.70
C GLU A 172 -8.60 0.32 16.22
N ASP A 173 -8.93 1.62 16.11
CA ASP A 173 -10.21 2.10 15.64
C ASP A 173 -10.27 2.09 14.10
N LYS A 174 -11.28 1.41 13.53
CA LYS A 174 -11.47 1.31 12.08
C LYS A 174 -12.95 1.33 11.70
N GLY A 175 -13.23 1.85 10.50
CA GLY A 175 -14.51 1.62 9.82
C GLY A 175 -14.55 0.22 9.17
N ASP A 176 -15.62 -0.06 8.43
CA ASP A 176 -15.87 -1.39 7.85
C ASP A 176 -14.80 -1.84 6.83
N ALA A 177 -14.09 -0.91 6.21
CA ALA A 177 -13.06 -1.20 5.21
C ALA A 177 -12.00 -0.10 5.12
N PRO A 178 -11.07 -0.04 6.09
CA PRO A 178 -10.03 0.98 6.10
C PRO A 178 -8.99 0.70 5.01
N LEU A 179 -8.45 1.77 4.43
CA LEU A 179 -7.33 1.69 3.48
C LEU A 179 -6.09 1.11 4.19
N LYS A 180 -5.34 0.22 3.55
CA LYS A 180 -4.05 -0.25 4.11
C LYS A 180 -3.05 0.89 4.19
N GLU A 181 -2.27 0.93 5.25
CA GLU A 181 -1.20 1.90 5.52
C GLU A 181 -0.17 1.94 4.40
N THR A 182 0.26 0.77 3.91
CA THR A 182 1.19 0.67 2.77
C THR A 182 0.61 1.25 1.48
N LEU A 183 -0.70 1.16 1.27
CA LEU A 183 -1.36 1.74 0.10
C LEU A 183 -1.49 3.26 0.25
N ALA A 184 -1.79 3.77 1.44
CA ALA A 184 -1.76 5.20 1.71
C ALA A 184 -0.36 5.80 1.52
N ALA A 185 0.68 5.14 2.01
CA ALA A 185 2.07 5.54 1.76
C ALA A 185 2.41 5.51 0.26
N ALA A 186 1.93 4.51 -0.49
CA ALA A 186 2.10 4.46 -1.94
C ALA A 186 1.36 5.60 -2.67
N MET A 187 0.18 6.00 -2.19
CA MET A 187 -0.55 7.15 -2.71
C MET A 187 0.22 8.46 -2.51
N ILE A 188 0.82 8.65 -1.33
CA ILE A 188 1.67 9.81 -1.01
C ILE A 188 2.93 9.82 -1.88
N ALA A 189 3.61 8.68 -2.02
CA ALA A 189 4.78 8.56 -2.90
C ALA A 189 4.44 8.87 -4.37
N ALA A 190 3.31 8.36 -4.86
CA ALA A 190 2.87 8.55 -6.24
C ALA A 190 2.46 10.00 -6.55
N CYS A 191 1.85 10.71 -5.58
CA CYS A 191 1.50 12.11 -5.76
C CYS A 191 2.70 13.06 -5.62
N GLY A 192 3.82 12.57 -5.10
CA GLY A 192 5.09 13.31 -5.00
C GLY A 192 5.10 14.33 -3.86
N TRP A 193 4.15 14.25 -2.93
CA TRP A 193 4.13 15.11 -1.75
C TRP A 193 5.33 14.83 -0.85
N GLN A 194 6.00 15.90 -0.43
CA GLN A 194 7.10 15.85 0.53
C GLN A 194 6.90 16.97 1.57
N PRO A 195 7.16 16.70 2.86
CA PRO A 195 6.93 17.69 3.92
C PRO A 195 7.79 18.95 3.75
N GLU A 196 8.98 18.84 3.18
CA GLU A 196 9.91 19.95 2.98
C GLU A 196 9.43 20.99 1.95
N GLN A 197 8.43 20.63 1.13
CA GLN A 197 7.86 21.54 0.13
C GLN A 197 6.92 22.60 0.74
N GLY A 198 6.48 22.41 1.99
CA GLY A 198 5.48 23.29 2.61
C GLY A 198 4.08 23.22 1.99
N THR A 199 3.83 22.23 1.11
CA THR A 199 2.55 22.06 0.42
C THR A 199 1.51 21.42 1.35
N PRO A 200 0.34 22.03 1.57
CA PRO A 200 -0.74 21.39 2.33
C PRO A 200 -1.20 20.08 1.70
N LEU A 201 -1.52 19.08 2.51
CA LEU A 201 -2.18 17.84 2.08
C LEU A 201 -3.51 17.67 2.82
N TYR A 202 -4.57 17.43 2.06
CA TYR A 202 -5.93 17.33 2.59
C TYR A 202 -6.66 16.10 2.07
N ASP A 203 -7.23 15.31 2.98
CA ASP A 203 -8.16 14.22 2.65
C ASP A 203 -9.59 14.58 3.14
N PRO A 204 -10.51 14.99 2.25
CA PRO A 204 -11.87 15.37 2.65
C PRO A 204 -12.81 14.17 2.88
N CYS A 205 -12.33 12.94 2.71
CA CYS A 205 -13.04 11.71 3.07
C CYS A 205 -12.09 10.79 3.85
N CYS A 206 -11.51 11.33 4.93
CA CYS A 206 -10.37 10.70 5.60
C CYS A 206 -10.71 9.39 6.31
N GLY A 207 -11.99 9.09 6.55
CA GLY A 207 -12.43 7.96 7.33
C GLY A 207 -11.68 7.92 8.66
N SER A 208 -11.02 6.79 8.94
CA SER A 208 -10.22 6.58 10.16
C SER A 208 -8.84 7.26 10.16
N GLY A 209 -8.58 8.17 9.21
CA GLY A 209 -7.40 9.04 9.17
C GLY A 209 -6.17 8.45 8.49
N THR A 210 -6.27 7.32 7.79
CA THR A 210 -5.09 6.56 7.33
C THR A 210 -4.11 7.38 6.49
N VAL A 211 -4.59 8.10 5.47
CA VAL A 211 -3.74 8.89 4.57
C VAL A 211 -3.05 10.01 5.34
N VAL A 212 -3.82 10.75 6.14
CA VAL A 212 -3.34 11.90 6.92
C VAL A 212 -2.32 11.45 7.98
N ILE A 213 -2.55 10.31 8.64
CA ILE A 213 -1.64 9.78 9.66
C ILE A 213 -0.32 9.28 9.06
N GLU A 214 -0.35 8.59 7.91
CA GLU A 214 0.88 8.19 7.22
C GLU A 214 1.68 9.41 6.75
N ALA A 215 1.01 10.44 6.20
CA ALA A 215 1.63 11.70 5.83
C ALA A 215 2.24 12.42 7.05
N ALA A 216 1.55 12.38 8.20
CA ALA A 216 2.03 13.00 9.43
C ALA A 216 3.24 12.26 10.02
N GLN A 217 3.29 10.93 9.95
CA GLN A 217 4.48 10.19 10.35
C GLN A 217 5.66 10.45 9.40
N ILE A 218 5.42 10.69 8.11
CA ILE A 218 6.45 11.15 7.17
C ILE A 218 6.95 12.55 7.60
N ALA A 219 6.04 13.51 7.83
CA ALA A 219 6.39 14.87 8.25
C ALA A 219 7.14 14.94 9.58
N CYS A 220 6.78 14.07 10.53
CA CYS A 220 7.44 14.00 11.83
C CYS A 220 8.70 13.12 11.81
N ASN A 221 9.07 12.56 10.65
CA ASN A 221 10.16 11.59 10.51
C ASN A 221 10.08 10.42 11.51
N ILE A 222 8.87 9.94 11.80
CA ILE A 222 8.60 8.81 12.68
C ILE A 222 8.68 7.52 11.86
N ALA A 223 9.60 6.63 12.20
CA ALA A 223 9.74 5.35 11.52
C ALA A 223 8.45 4.51 11.63
N PRO A 224 7.90 3.95 10.52
CA PRO A 224 6.65 3.18 10.52
C PRO A 224 6.72 1.92 11.40
N GLY A 225 7.92 1.39 11.63
CA GLY A 225 8.19 0.24 12.47
C GLY A 225 8.41 0.52 13.96
N SER A 226 8.34 1.78 14.40
CA SER A 226 8.77 2.20 15.74
C SER A 226 7.92 1.66 16.91
N GLN A 227 6.65 1.34 16.67
CA GLN A 227 5.66 0.91 17.69
C GLN A 227 5.30 -0.57 17.59
N ARG A 228 6.19 -1.41 17.03
CA ARG A 228 5.93 -2.83 16.82
C ARG A 228 7.17 -3.69 16.99
N HIS A 229 6.94 -4.99 17.11
CA HIS A 229 7.98 -6.02 17.10
C HIS A 229 8.14 -6.64 15.72
N PHE A 230 9.29 -7.30 15.53
CA PHE A 230 9.65 -7.98 14.30
C PHE A 230 10.05 -9.43 14.54
N ALA A 231 9.82 -10.30 13.55
CA ALA A 231 10.16 -11.71 13.65
C ALA A 231 11.67 -11.95 13.78
N PHE A 232 12.51 -11.07 13.20
CA PHE A 232 13.96 -11.21 13.33
C PHE A 232 14.45 -11.20 14.79
N GLU A 233 13.70 -10.62 15.73
CA GLU A 233 14.07 -10.57 17.16
C GLU A 233 14.10 -11.97 17.81
N ARG A 234 13.47 -12.97 17.18
CA ARG A 234 13.45 -14.38 17.61
C ARG A 234 14.41 -15.28 16.83
N LEU A 235 15.05 -14.77 15.78
CA LEU A 235 15.96 -15.57 14.96
C LEU A 235 17.36 -15.59 15.56
N LEU A 236 18.08 -16.71 15.41
CA LEU A 236 19.45 -16.86 15.91
C LEU A 236 20.42 -15.77 15.40
N PRO A 237 20.35 -15.30 14.14
CA PRO A 237 21.24 -14.23 13.67
C PRO A 237 20.93 -12.83 14.23
N TYR A 238 19.92 -12.67 15.09
CA TYR A 238 19.52 -11.37 15.63
C TYR A 238 20.68 -10.60 16.29
N GLN A 239 20.85 -9.33 15.88
CA GLN A 239 21.89 -8.44 16.38
C GLN A 239 21.29 -7.39 17.32
N SER A 240 21.06 -7.76 18.58
CA SER A 240 20.36 -6.93 19.57
C SER A 240 20.99 -5.55 19.78
N GLN A 241 22.32 -5.46 19.84
CA GLN A 241 23.03 -4.19 20.00
C GLN A 241 22.82 -3.26 18.79
N ALA A 242 22.98 -3.79 17.57
CA ALA A 242 22.77 -3.02 16.35
C ALA A 242 21.30 -2.58 16.20
N TRP A 243 20.35 -3.43 16.61
CA TRP A 243 18.94 -3.07 16.65
C TRP A 243 18.64 -1.95 17.64
N GLY A 244 19.21 -2.02 18.85
CA GLY A 244 19.08 -0.97 19.85
C GLY A 244 19.57 0.40 19.33
N GLN A 245 20.69 0.42 18.62
CA GLN A 245 21.23 1.62 17.98
C GLN A 245 20.29 2.16 16.88
N LEU A 246 19.77 1.28 16.00
CA LEU A 246 18.81 1.69 14.96
C LEU A 246 17.54 2.31 15.55
N ARG A 247 16.98 1.72 16.62
CA ARG A 247 15.81 2.27 17.31
C ARG A 247 16.11 3.62 17.98
N GLN A 248 17.29 3.75 18.58
CA GLN A 248 17.72 5.02 19.19
C GLN A 248 17.88 6.12 18.15
N GLN A 249 18.52 5.81 17.01
CA GLN A 249 18.68 6.74 15.88
C GLN A 249 17.32 7.18 15.33
N ALA A 250 16.41 6.23 15.07
CA ALA A 250 15.07 6.54 14.58
C ALA A 250 14.26 7.39 15.58
N ARG A 251 14.43 7.19 16.89
CA ARG A 251 13.80 8.03 17.91
C ARG A 251 14.39 9.44 17.95
N ALA A 252 15.72 9.55 17.83
CA ALA A 252 16.42 10.83 17.83
C ALA A 252 16.15 11.65 16.56
N SER A 253 15.76 11.01 15.45
CA SER A 253 15.45 11.67 14.19
C SER A 253 14.03 12.23 14.10
N VAL A 254 13.17 11.95 15.09
CA VAL A 254 11.79 12.46 15.11
C VAL A 254 11.81 13.97 15.23
N ILE A 255 11.03 14.64 14.38
CA ILE A 255 10.86 16.09 14.38
C ILE A 255 9.41 16.46 14.66
N ARG A 256 9.22 17.67 15.18
CA ARG A 256 7.90 18.28 15.30
C ARG A 256 7.78 19.36 14.23
N PRO A 257 6.88 19.21 13.24
CA PRO A 257 6.66 20.23 12.22
C PRO A 257 6.27 21.58 12.86
N ALA A 258 6.84 22.67 12.33
CA ALA A 258 6.53 24.02 12.80
C ALA A 258 5.12 24.49 12.36
N GLU A 259 4.67 24.04 11.19
CA GLU A 259 3.36 24.35 10.63
C GLU A 259 2.49 23.10 10.51
N MET A 260 1.19 23.28 10.74
CA MET A 260 0.19 22.23 10.57
C MET A 260 -0.34 22.25 9.13
N LEU A 261 0.25 21.41 8.28
CA LEU A 261 -0.05 21.35 6.84
C LEU A 261 -0.90 20.14 6.44
N LEU A 262 -1.32 19.32 7.41
CA LEU A 262 -2.02 18.06 7.17
C LEU A 262 -3.44 18.14 7.71
N PHE A 263 -4.40 17.92 6.82
CA PHE A 263 -5.82 18.10 7.11
C PHE A 263 -6.61 16.85 6.75
N GLY A 264 -7.64 16.56 7.53
CA GLY A 264 -8.60 15.50 7.24
C GLY A 264 -10.02 15.92 7.62
N SER A 265 -11.00 15.51 6.83
CA SER A 265 -12.40 15.57 7.23
C SER A 265 -13.19 14.35 6.81
N ASP A 266 -14.28 14.10 7.52
CA ASP A 266 -15.25 13.09 7.13
C ASP A 266 -16.67 13.55 7.51
N VAL A 267 -17.66 13.11 6.74
CA VAL A 267 -19.08 13.40 7.02
C VAL A 267 -19.54 12.66 8.27
N ALA A 268 -18.98 11.46 8.53
CA ALA A 268 -19.32 10.67 9.69
C ALA A 268 -18.48 11.10 10.91
N HIS A 269 -19.12 11.75 11.88
CA HIS A 269 -18.45 12.25 13.09
C HIS A 269 -17.66 11.15 13.83
N ARG A 270 -18.21 9.92 13.90
CA ARG A 270 -17.54 8.75 14.46
C ARG A 270 -16.20 8.44 13.79
N MET A 271 -16.09 8.65 12.48
CA MET A 271 -14.85 8.40 11.74
C MET A 271 -13.77 9.44 12.09
N VAL A 272 -14.18 10.69 12.30
CA VAL A 272 -13.28 11.75 12.79
C VAL A 272 -12.76 11.43 14.19
N ASP A 273 -13.62 10.94 15.09
CA ASP A 273 -13.20 10.50 16.43
C ASP A 273 -12.19 9.33 16.35
N PHE A 274 -12.42 8.39 15.44
CA PHE A 274 -11.49 7.28 15.17
C PHE A 274 -10.15 7.79 14.64
N ALA A 275 -10.17 8.75 13.71
CA ALA A 275 -8.98 9.37 13.15
C ALA A 275 -8.18 10.11 14.23
N GLN A 276 -8.85 10.82 15.14
CA GLN A 276 -8.21 11.55 16.24
C GLN A 276 -7.49 10.58 17.19
N ARG A 277 -8.16 9.53 17.66
CA ARG A 277 -7.55 8.52 18.55
C ARG A 277 -6.42 7.74 17.86
N ASN A 278 -6.57 7.44 16.57
CA ASN A 278 -5.51 6.83 15.78
C ASN A 278 -4.30 7.77 15.66
N ALA A 279 -4.50 9.07 15.43
CA ALA A 279 -3.42 10.05 15.36
C ALA A 279 -2.69 10.21 16.71
N GLU A 280 -3.41 10.11 17.83
CA GLU A 280 -2.84 10.09 19.19
C GLU A 280 -1.95 8.88 19.39
N ARG A 281 -2.46 7.66 19.12
CA ARG A 281 -1.65 6.42 19.18
C ARG A 281 -0.45 6.47 18.24
N ALA A 282 -0.62 7.01 17.04
CA ALA A 282 0.44 7.16 16.06
C ALA A 282 1.50 8.23 16.44
N GLY A 283 1.26 9.01 17.49
CA GLY A 283 2.17 10.06 17.98
C GLY A 283 2.13 11.35 17.17
N VAL A 284 1.09 11.56 16.35
CA VAL A 284 1.03 12.64 15.34
C VAL A 284 -0.19 13.56 15.48
N ALA A 285 -0.98 13.42 16.54
CA ALA A 285 -2.16 14.28 16.78
C ALA A 285 -1.83 15.79 16.73
N HIS A 286 -0.62 16.17 17.13
CA HIS A 286 -0.15 17.56 17.11
C HIS A 286 0.20 18.09 15.71
N ALA A 287 0.31 17.21 14.71
CA ALA A 287 0.73 17.53 13.35
C ALA A 287 -0.43 17.49 12.34
N VAL A 288 -1.65 17.20 12.80
CA VAL A 288 -2.84 17.03 11.96
C VAL A 288 -4.00 17.87 12.46
N GLN A 289 -4.86 18.31 11.54
CA GLN A 289 -6.15 18.89 11.86
C GLN A 289 -7.27 18.03 11.28
N LEU A 290 -8.08 17.47 12.18
CA LEU A 290 -9.20 16.60 11.82
C LEU A 290 -10.51 17.29 12.19
N ARG A 291 -11.48 17.33 11.26
CA ARG A 291 -12.77 18.00 11.47
C ARG A 291 -13.93 17.23 10.84
N GLY A 292 -15.12 17.31 11.43
CA GLY A 292 -16.34 16.87 10.77
C GLY A 292 -16.72 17.79 9.60
N GLY A 293 -17.31 17.20 8.56
CA GLY A 293 -18.00 17.95 7.52
C GLY A 293 -18.05 17.25 6.16
N ASP A 294 -19.06 17.61 5.38
CA ASP A 294 -19.30 17.06 4.05
C ASP A 294 -18.26 17.55 3.03
N ALA A 295 -17.59 16.62 2.35
CA ALA A 295 -16.63 16.89 1.27
C ALA A 295 -17.20 17.81 0.17
N LEU A 296 -18.53 17.77 -0.05
CA LEU A 296 -19.24 18.60 -1.02
C LEU A 296 -19.35 20.08 -0.60
N GLN A 297 -19.05 20.41 0.66
CA GLN A 297 -19.24 21.74 1.24
C GLN A 297 -17.97 22.30 1.90
N ARG A 298 -17.02 21.45 2.30
CA ARG A 298 -15.78 21.88 2.98
C ARG A 298 -14.94 22.80 2.10
N MET A 299 -14.66 24.01 2.59
CA MET A 299 -13.72 24.94 1.97
C MET A 299 -12.27 24.46 2.14
N PRO A 300 -11.33 24.90 1.27
CA PRO A 300 -9.92 24.60 1.42
C PRO A 300 -9.43 24.93 2.84
N PRO A 301 -8.64 24.05 3.48
CA PRO A 301 -8.21 24.24 4.86
C PRO A 301 -7.05 25.26 5.00
N SER A 302 -6.46 25.68 3.89
CA SER A 302 -5.36 26.64 3.82
C SER A 302 -5.60 27.64 2.70
N ALA A 303 -5.07 28.86 2.86
CA ALA A 303 -5.03 29.87 1.80
C ALA A 303 -4.06 29.49 0.68
N THR A 304 -2.99 28.75 1.02
CA THR A 304 -2.04 28.21 0.05
C THR A 304 -2.64 26.97 -0.61
N ALA A 305 -2.57 26.92 -1.93
CA ALA A 305 -3.00 25.76 -2.68
C ALA A 305 -2.14 24.52 -2.37
N GLY A 306 -2.76 23.35 -2.34
CA GLY A 306 -2.12 22.11 -1.94
C GLY A 306 -2.59 20.89 -2.73
N ILE A 307 -2.46 19.73 -2.11
CA ILE A 307 -2.83 18.43 -2.67
C ILE A 307 -4.06 17.90 -1.94
N LEU A 308 -5.12 17.61 -2.70
CA LEU A 308 -6.20 16.75 -2.26
C LEU A 308 -5.78 15.30 -2.53
N LEU A 309 -5.71 14.45 -1.51
CA LEU A 309 -5.37 13.03 -1.66
C LEU A 309 -6.43 12.17 -1.00
N ILE A 310 -7.26 11.51 -1.81
CA ILE A 310 -8.53 10.93 -1.34
C ILE A 310 -8.72 9.49 -1.83
N ASN A 311 -9.25 8.65 -0.94
CA ASN A 311 -9.84 7.35 -1.25
C ASN A 311 -11.35 7.42 -0.93
N PRO A 312 -12.18 7.91 -1.87
CA PRO A 312 -13.60 8.14 -1.63
C PRO A 312 -14.35 6.80 -1.47
N PRO A 313 -15.58 6.81 -0.94
CA PRO A 313 -16.44 5.63 -0.99
C PRO A 313 -16.70 5.20 -2.43
N TYR A 314 -16.89 3.89 -2.66
CA TYR A 314 -17.24 3.31 -3.96
C TYR A 314 -18.57 2.54 -3.88
N GLY A 315 -19.33 2.54 -4.98
CA GLY A 315 -20.53 1.70 -5.15
C GLY A 315 -21.61 1.94 -4.08
N GLU A 316 -22.15 0.86 -3.49
CA GLU A 316 -23.17 0.90 -2.43
C GLU A 316 -22.80 1.78 -1.21
N ARG A 317 -21.51 2.05 -0.98
CA ARG A 317 -21.08 2.91 0.12
C ARG A 317 -21.40 4.39 -0.10
N ILE A 318 -21.59 4.81 -1.35
CA ILE A 318 -21.99 6.20 -1.64
C ILE A 318 -23.46 6.41 -1.27
N ALA A 319 -24.32 5.40 -1.45
CA ALA A 319 -25.71 5.45 -0.99
C ALA A 319 -25.85 5.49 0.54
N ALA A 320 -24.86 4.97 1.28
CA ALA A 320 -24.79 5.07 2.74
C ALA A 320 -24.16 6.39 3.23
N ALA A 321 -23.40 7.08 2.38
CA ALA A 321 -22.71 8.35 2.70
C ALA A 321 -23.50 9.60 2.25
N GLY A 322 -24.54 9.43 1.42
CA GLY A 322 -25.44 10.51 1.01
C GLY A 322 -26.31 11.02 2.18
N VAL A 323 -26.72 12.28 2.11
CA VAL A 323 -27.52 12.97 3.12
C VAL A 323 -28.85 12.24 3.37
N ALA A 324 -28.90 11.40 4.40
CA ALA A 324 -30.05 11.17 5.28
C ALA A 324 -29.67 10.13 6.36
N GLY A 325 -29.58 10.60 7.61
CA GLY A 325 -29.44 9.79 8.82
C GLY A 325 -30.64 8.88 9.14
N GLN A 326 -31.39 8.38 8.17
CA GLN A 326 -32.57 7.53 8.41
C GLN A 326 -32.28 6.03 8.21
N ASN A 327 -31.27 5.66 7.41
CA ASN A 327 -30.98 4.24 7.12
C ASN A 327 -29.89 3.62 7.99
N ALA A 328 -29.23 4.40 8.87
CA ALA A 328 -28.20 3.89 9.76
C ALA A 328 -28.81 3.32 11.06
N GLU A 329 -29.82 3.99 11.62
CA GLU A 329 -30.53 3.55 12.83
C GLU A 329 -31.36 2.28 12.58
N GLN A 330 -32.12 2.23 11.47
CA GLN A 330 -32.91 1.03 11.11
C GLN A 330 -32.05 -0.22 10.88
N ARG A 331 -30.81 -0.06 10.38
CA ARG A 331 -29.87 -1.18 10.20
C ARG A 331 -29.16 -1.59 11.50
N ALA A 332 -29.03 -0.68 12.45
CA ALA A 332 -28.57 -1.01 13.79
C ALA A 332 -29.66 -1.82 14.54
N GLU A 333 -30.91 -1.36 14.51
CA GLU A 333 -32.04 -2.04 15.16
C GLU A 333 -32.29 -3.46 14.63
N GLN A 334 -32.19 -3.68 13.31
CA GLN A 334 -32.34 -5.02 12.71
C GLN A 334 -31.20 -5.99 13.08
N ARG A 335 -30.00 -5.51 13.40
CA ARG A 335 -28.87 -6.35 13.86
C ARG A 335 -28.93 -6.69 15.34
N PHE A 336 -29.50 -5.81 16.17
CA PHE A 336 -29.64 -6.06 17.62
C PHE A 336 -30.87 -6.91 17.97
N GLY A 337 -31.91 -6.95 17.13
CA GLY A 337 -33.11 -7.77 17.35
C GLY A 337 -32.94 -9.29 17.13
N GLN A 338 -31.85 -9.74 16.48
CA GLN A 338 -31.62 -11.17 16.19
C GLN A 338 -30.63 -11.86 17.13
N HIS A 339 -30.08 -11.16 18.13
CA HIS A 339 -29.01 -11.70 18.98
C HIS A 339 -29.32 -11.70 20.49
N SER A 340 -30.58 -11.59 20.92
CA SER A 340 -30.94 -11.66 22.35
C SER A 340 -31.50 -13.00 22.84
N GLU A 341 -31.76 -13.98 21.97
CA GLU A 341 -32.20 -15.31 22.38
C GLU A 341 -31.15 -16.36 22.08
N ARG A 342 -30.17 -16.50 22.99
CA ARG A 342 -29.42 -17.73 23.33
C ARG A 342 -28.11 -17.33 23.99
N TYR A 343 -28.16 -16.93 25.26
CA TYR A 343 -27.09 -17.22 26.22
C TYR A 343 -27.65 -16.97 27.62
N SER A 344 -28.23 -18.02 28.21
CA SER A 344 -28.27 -18.13 29.67
C SER A 344 -28.21 -19.60 30.06
N ALA A 345 -27.38 -19.84 31.09
CA ALA A 345 -27.32 -21.00 31.98
C ALA A 345 -26.46 -22.25 31.62
N ARG A 346 -25.28 -22.28 32.29
CA ARG A 346 -24.81 -23.30 33.27
C ARG A 346 -24.18 -24.63 32.80
N ASP A 347 -22.88 -24.73 33.10
CA ASP A 347 -22.20 -25.69 33.99
C ASP A 347 -22.46 -27.22 33.94
N ASN A 348 -21.33 -27.90 33.68
CA ASN A 348 -20.75 -29.09 34.34
C ASN A 348 -21.22 -30.53 34.08
N ASP A 349 -20.18 -31.39 34.03
CA ASP A 349 -20.10 -32.85 34.31
C ASP A 349 -20.28 -33.93 33.20
N ARG A 350 -19.14 -34.61 32.96
CA ARG A 350 -18.84 -36.06 32.94
C ARG A 350 -19.71 -37.11 32.20
N PHE A 351 -18.97 -37.98 31.50
CA PHE A 351 -19.17 -39.43 31.24
C PHE A 351 -20.03 -39.87 30.01
N SER A 352 -19.40 -40.66 29.12
CA SER A 352 -20.00 -41.52 28.05
C SER A 352 -20.49 -42.87 28.64
N PRO A 353 -21.28 -43.79 27.99
CA PRO A 353 -21.34 -44.07 26.53
C PRO A 353 -22.67 -44.64 25.89
N ARG A 354 -22.67 -44.73 24.54
CA ARG A 354 -23.38 -45.64 23.59
C ARG A 354 -24.93 -45.78 23.58
N HIS A 355 -25.58 -45.55 22.41
CA HIS A 355 -26.18 -46.60 21.53
C HIS A 355 -27.00 -46.04 20.32
N THR A 356 -26.72 -46.61 19.12
CA THR A 356 -27.58 -47.00 17.96
C THR A 356 -28.66 -46.10 17.31
N GLY A 357 -28.55 -45.93 15.97
CA GLY A 357 -29.62 -46.31 15.01
C GLY A 357 -30.32 -45.25 14.13
N GLN A 358 -29.78 -44.97 12.92
CA GLN A 358 -30.43 -44.76 11.58
C GLN A 358 -31.64 -43.77 11.37
N PRO A 359 -32.05 -43.40 10.12
CA PRO A 359 -31.28 -42.72 9.06
C PRO A 359 -32.07 -41.56 8.34
N ALA A 360 -31.36 -40.87 7.44
CA ALA A 360 -31.82 -40.18 6.20
C ALA A 360 -32.60 -38.83 6.26
N ALA A 361 -32.02 -37.79 5.64
CA ALA A 361 -32.70 -36.93 4.64
C ALA A 361 -31.71 -36.01 3.87
N LEU A 362 -31.75 -36.19 2.55
CA LEU A 362 -31.36 -35.34 1.40
C LEU A 362 -30.88 -33.89 1.66
N ARG A 363 -29.70 -33.56 1.13
CA ARG A 363 -29.22 -32.17 0.94
C ARG A 363 -29.31 -31.79 -0.55
N PRO A 364 -29.94 -30.66 -0.93
CA PRO A 364 -29.86 -30.16 -2.29
C PRO A 364 -28.50 -29.50 -2.56
N GLN A 365 -28.03 -29.70 -3.79
CA GLN A 365 -26.83 -29.15 -4.39
C GLN A 365 -26.86 -27.61 -4.40
N GLN A 366 -25.79 -26.96 -3.93
CA GLN A 366 -25.54 -25.55 -4.20
C GLN A 366 -24.85 -25.43 -5.57
N GLN A 367 -25.65 -25.14 -6.60
CA GLN A 367 -25.17 -24.59 -7.87
C GLN A 367 -24.96 -23.08 -7.75
N GLY A 368 -23.84 -22.61 -8.34
CA GLY A 368 -23.66 -21.30 -8.98
C GLY A 368 -24.10 -20.05 -8.22
N ARG A 369 -23.16 -19.38 -7.55
CA ARG A 369 -23.27 -17.93 -7.34
C ARG A 369 -22.68 -17.22 -8.56
N GLU A 370 -23.54 -16.99 -9.54
CA GLU A 370 -23.31 -15.96 -10.57
C GLU A 370 -23.26 -14.57 -9.92
N SER A 371 -22.34 -13.78 -10.46
CA SER A 371 -22.02 -12.41 -10.08
C SER A 371 -23.23 -11.49 -10.31
N ALA A 372 -23.92 -11.08 -9.24
CA ALA A 372 -24.90 -10.02 -9.31
C ALA A 372 -24.21 -8.65 -9.24
N ILE A 373 -23.91 -8.06 -10.40
CA ILE A 373 -23.63 -6.63 -10.53
C ILE A 373 -25.01 -5.93 -10.46
N VAL A 374 -25.39 -5.45 -9.28
CA VAL A 374 -26.60 -4.63 -9.11
C VAL A 374 -26.27 -3.16 -9.37
N GLN A 375 -27.06 -2.56 -10.25
CA GLN A 375 -26.99 -1.17 -10.71
C GLN A 375 -27.09 -0.17 -9.53
N THR A 376 -25.98 0.46 -9.18
CA THR A 376 -25.85 1.53 -8.16
C THR A 376 -25.42 2.88 -8.75
N GLY A 377 -25.66 3.10 -10.06
CA GLY A 377 -25.13 4.26 -10.80
C GLY A 377 -25.57 5.64 -10.27
N GLY A 378 -26.85 5.83 -9.95
CA GLY A 378 -27.41 7.17 -9.73
C GLY A 378 -26.80 7.99 -8.58
N ALA A 379 -26.72 7.43 -7.36
CA ALA A 379 -26.20 8.15 -6.19
C ALA A 379 -24.67 8.39 -6.25
N SER A 380 -23.95 7.43 -6.84
CA SER A 380 -22.50 7.57 -7.07
C SER A 380 -22.18 8.65 -8.10
N ASP A 381 -22.98 8.74 -9.15
CA ASP A 381 -22.77 9.70 -10.24
C ASP A 381 -22.99 11.14 -9.77
N ASP A 382 -24.01 11.35 -8.94
CA ASP A 382 -24.33 12.65 -8.38
C ASP A 382 -23.23 13.17 -7.43
N PHE A 383 -22.69 12.30 -6.55
CA PHE A 383 -21.62 12.68 -5.64
C PHE A 383 -20.38 13.23 -6.36
N PHE A 384 -19.84 12.51 -7.34
CA PHE A 384 -18.61 12.94 -8.04
C PHE A 384 -18.83 14.19 -8.90
N ALA A 385 -20.02 14.37 -9.47
CA ALA A 385 -20.38 15.57 -10.22
C ALA A 385 -20.45 16.81 -9.29
N GLN A 386 -21.09 16.68 -8.13
CA GLN A 386 -21.17 17.75 -7.13
C GLN A 386 -19.79 18.07 -6.53
N LEU A 387 -19.00 17.04 -6.21
CA LEU A 387 -17.64 17.20 -5.69
C LEU A 387 -16.77 17.99 -6.66
N ALA A 388 -16.82 17.65 -7.95
CA ALA A 388 -16.09 18.36 -8.99
C ALA A 388 -16.56 19.81 -9.16
N SER A 389 -17.88 20.07 -9.06
CA SER A 389 -18.43 21.43 -9.10
C SER A 389 -17.92 22.28 -7.93
N HIS A 390 -17.96 21.73 -6.72
CA HIS A 390 -17.43 22.36 -5.51
C HIS A 390 -15.94 22.67 -5.63
N TRP A 391 -15.15 21.72 -6.12
CA TRP A 391 -13.71 21.90 -6.32
C TRP A 391 -13.38 22.97 -7.36
N LYS A 392 -14.08 22.99 -8.51
CA LYS A 392 -13.87 24.03 -9.53
C LYS A 392 -14.14 25.44 -9.00
N LYS A 393 -15.11 25.58 -8.10
CA LYS A 393 -15.46 26.87 -7.49
C LYS A 393 -14.46 27.31 -6.43
N ASN A 394 -13.98 26.39 -5.59
CA ASN A 394 -13.32 26.74 -4.33
C ASN A 394 -11.85 26.30 -4.22
N TYR A 395 -11.39 25.35 -5.03
CA TYR A 395 -10.05 24.73 -4.92
C TYR A 395 -9.15 25.09 -6.11
N SER A 396 -9.29 26.32 -6.62
CA SER A 396 -8.40 26.80 -7.68
C SER A 396 -6.92 26.74 -7.24
N GLY A 397 -6.05 26.24 -8.12
CA GLY A 397 -4.63 26.04 -7.89
C GLY A 397 -4.28 24.72 -7.19
N TRP A 398 -5.25 24.00 -6.63
CA TRP A 398 -5.00 22.70 -6.00
C TRP A 398 -4.82 21.60 -7.05
N THR A 399 -4.16 20.51 -6.65
CA THR A 399 -4.14 19.25 -7.41
C THR A 399 -4.92 18.18 -6.66
N ALA A 400 -5.84 17.50 -7.33
CA ALA A 400 -6.59 16.40 -6.74
C ALA A 400 -6.09 15.04 -7.23
N TRP A 401 -5.86 14.13 -6.28
CA TRP A 401 -5.46 12.75 -6.51
C TRP A 401 -6.49 11.82 -5.91
N ILE A 402 -7.22 11.10 -6.76
CA ILE A 402 -8.34 10.24 -6.37
C ILE A 402 -7.98 8.80 -6.66
N LEU A 403 -7.98 7.95 -5.64
CA LEU A 403 -7.95 6.51 -5.84
C LEU A 403 -9.35 6.07 -6.28
N SER A 404 -9.47 5.27 -7.35
CA SER A 404 -10.76 4.73 -7.75
C SER A 404 -10.64 3.49 -8.64
N PRO A 405 -11.53 2.48 -8.50
CA PRO A 405 -11.68 1.40 -9.47
C PRO A 405 -12.48 1.84 -10.71
N ASP A 406 -13.12 3.01 -10.67
CA ASP A 406 -13.92 3.53 -11.77
C ASP A 406 -13.06 4.17 -12.86
N LEU A 407 -12.98 3.48 -14.01
CA LEU A 407 -12.28 3.99 -15.19
C LEU A 407 -13.02 5.15 -15.90
N GLN A 408 -14.30 5.37 -15.58
CA GLN A 408 -15.12 6.47 -16.14
C GLN A 408 -15.15 7.71 -15.23
N LEU A 409 -14.36 7.75 -14.15
CA LEU A 409 -14.41 8.81 -13.14
C LEU A 409 -14.21 10.20 -13.75
N SER A 410 -13.23 10.34 -14.65
CA SER A 410 -12.96 11.59 -15.37
C SER A 410 -14.19 12.13 -16.11
N ARG A 411 -14.96 11.24 -16.75
CA ARG A 411 -16.19 11.60 -17.48
C ARG A 411 -17.26 12.07 -16.50
N ARG A 412 -17.42 11.40 -15.36
CA ARG A 412 -18.40 11.75 -14.31
C ARG A 412 -18.10 13.10 -13.66
N MET A 413 -16.83 13.32 -13.31
CA MET A 413 -16.37 14.60 -12.73
C MET A 413 -16.31 15.74 -13.75
N ARG A 414 -16.35 15.44 -15.05
CA ARG A 414 -16.09 16.40 -16.14
C ARG A 414 -14.76 17.13 -15.89
N LEU A 415 -13.75 16.38 -15.50
CA LEU A 415 -12.38 16.81 -15.28
C LEU A 415 -11.46 15.91 -16.10
N LYS A 416 -10.49 16.50 -16.79
CA LYS A 416 -9.49 15.75 -17.56
C LYS A 416 -8.39 15.29 -16.61
N GLU A 417 -8.16 13.98 -16.54
CA GLU A 417 -7.05 13.44 -15.78
C GLU A 417 -5.71 13.77 -16.46
N SER A 418 -4.74 14.27 -15.70
CA SER A 418 -3.40 14.58 -16.20
C SER A 418 -2.39 13.45 -15.95
N ARG A 419 -2.66 12.57 -14.99
CA ARG A 419 -1.84 11.37 -14.70
C ARG A 419 -2.69 10.25 -14.13
N ARG A 420 -2.26 9.00 -14.35
CA ARG A 420 -2.85 7.78 -13.77
C ARG A 420 -1.76 6.84 -13.30
N VAL A 421 -1.89 6.32 -12.08
CA VAL A 421 -0.98 5.32 -11.51
C VAL A 421 -1.77 4.06 -11.14
N PRO A 422 -1.46 2.88 -11.70
CA PRO A 422 -2.07 1.62 -11.29
C PRO A 422 -1.78 1.32 -9.83
N MET A 423 -2.82 0.93 -9.08
CA MET A 423 -2.72 0.54 -7.67
C MET A 423 -3.74 -0.56 -7.36
N TRP A 424 -3.50 -1.33 -6.30
CA TRP A 424 -4.40 -2.40 -5.87
C TRP A 424 -4.84 -2.22 -4.42
N ASN A 425 -6.15 -2.03 -4.22
CA ASN A 425 -6.76 -2.00 -2.89
C ASN A 425 -7.28 -3.38 -2.53
N GLY A 426 -6.40 -4.21 -1.97
CA GLY A 426 -6.67 -5.63 -1.80
C GLY A 426 -6.81 -6.30 -3.17
N PRO A 427 -7.90 -7.03 -3.47
CA PRO A 427 -8.11 -7.64 -4.77
C PRO A 427 -8.61 -6.65 -5.84
N ILE A 428 -8.97 -5.42 -5.44
CA ILE A 428 -9.59 -4.44 -6.34
C ILE A 428 -8.50 -3.68 -7.09
N GLU A 429 -8.53 -3.76 -8.42
CA GLU A 429 -7.70 -2.93 -9.28
C GLU A 429 -8.24 -1.49 -9.29
N CYS A 430 -7.38 -0.54 -8.95
CA CYS A 430 -7.67 0.88 -8.93
C CYS A 430 -6.70 1.66 -9.81
N ARG A 431 -7.04 2.93 -10.05
CA ARG A 431 -6.14 3.98 -10.54
C ARG A 431 -6.12 5.11 -9.53
N LEU A 432 -4.92 5.59 -9.20
CA LEU A 432 -4.75 6.89 -8.58
C LEU A 432 -4.66 7.93 -9.69
N MET A 433 -5.73 8.71 -9.86
CA MET A 433 -5.89 9.65 -10.97
C MET A 433 -5.63 11.09 -10.48
N ARG A 434 -4.80 11.83 -11.21
CA ARG A 434 -4.50 13.24 -10.94
C ARG A 434 -5.40 14.14 -11.78
N PHE A 435 -5.95 15.19 -11.17
CA PHE A 435 -6.69 16.27 -11.79
C PHE A 435 -6.12 17.62 -11.35
N ASP A 436 -5.84 18.50 -12.31
CA ASP A 436 -5.37 19.85 -12.03
C ASP A 436 -6.57 20.81 -11.94
N LEU A 437 -6.76 21.47 -10.81
CA LEU A 437 -7.92 22.31 -10.53
C LEU A 437 -7.59 23.76 -10.88
N MET A 438 -7.74 24.11 -12.16
CA MET A 438 -7.49 25.46 -12.64
C MET A 438 -8.64 26.40 -12.29
N ALA A 439 -8.34 27.69 -12.05
CA ALA A 439 -9.38 28.73 -12.05
C ALA A 439 -10.18 28.61 -13.35
N GLY A 440 -11.50 28.46 -13.26
CA GLY A 440 -12.32 28.38 -14.44
C GLY A 440 -12.06 29.61 -15.31
N SER A 441 -11.76 29.41 -16.60
CA SER A 441 -12.04 30.45 -17.56
C SER A 441 -13.55 30.68 -17.48
N MET A 442 -13.95 31.79 -16.85
CA MET A 442 -15.30 32.31 -17.00
C MET A 442 -15.60 32.27 -18.49
N GLN A 443 -16.63 31.52 -18.88
CA GLN A 443 -17.16 31.57 -20.23
C GLN A 443 -17.26 33.04 -20.61
N ARG A 444 -16.60 33.44 -21.72
CA ARG A 444 -16.77 34.77 -22.29
C ARG A 444 -18.27 35.04 -22.32
N PRO A 445 -18.77 36.15 -21.73
CA PRO A 445 -20.17 36.48 -21.83
C PRO A 445 -20.52 36.47 -23.31
N LYS A 446 -21.58 35.73 -23.64
CA LYS A 446 -22.15 35.67 -24.98
C LYS A 446 -22.41 37.14 -25.38
N PRO A 447 -21.90 37.64 -26.52
CA PRO A 447 -22.18 39.01 -26.90
C PRO A 447 -23.71 39.13 -27.06
N ASP A 448 -24.30 40.06 -26.32
CA ASP A 448 -25.72 40.36 -26.43
C ASP A 448 -26.05 40.71 -27.88
N ALA A 449 -27.00 39.98 -28.44
CA ALA A 449 -27.59 40.26 -29.74
C ALA A 449 -28.53 41.46 -29.61
N ALA A 450 -27.98 42.66 -29.46
CA ALA A 450 -28.73 43.91 -29.51
C ALA A 450 -27.78 45.09 -29.80
N ASN A 451 -27.41 45.29 -31.06
CA ASN A 451 -27.79 46.50 -31.82
C ASN A 451 -27.20 46.42 -33.24
N ALA A 452 -28.08 46.18 -34.21
CA ALA A 452 -27.80 46.47 -35.61
C ALA A 452 -28.39 47.86 -35.91
N ALA A 453 -27.54 48.88 -36.04
CA ALA A 453 -27.79 50.07 -36.86
C ALA A 453 -26.60 51.04 -36.80
N ALA A 454 -25.73 50.99 -37.81
CA ALA A 454 -25.10 52.17 -38.45
C ALA A 454 -24.16 51.70 -39.57
N THR A 455 -24.48 52.05 -40.81
CA THR A 455 -23.68 51.91 -42.03
C THR A 455 -22.57 53.00 -42.12
N PRO A 456 -21.59 52.88 -43.03
CA PRO A 456 -20.20 53.28 -42.79
C PRO A 456 -19.78 54.62 -43.44
N SER A 457 -18.63 55.16 -43.01
CA SER A 457 -17.83 56.10 -43.82
C SER A 457 -16.32 55.91 -43.62
N SER A 458 -15.64 55.77 -44.77
CA SER A 458 -14.27 56.19 -45.13
C SER A 458 -13.05 55.77 -44.29
N ALA A 459 -12.31 54.79 -44.86
CA ALA A 459 -10.90 54.85 -45.28
C ALA A 459 -9.80 55.46 -44.38
N SER A 460 -8.82 54.61 -44.01
CA SER A 460 -7.38 54.85 -44.24
C SER A 460 -6.53 53.61 -43.89
N THR A 461 -5.83 53.09 -44.90
CA THR A 461 -4.67 52.15 -44.89
C THR A 461 -3.44 52.89 -44.27
N PRO A 462 -2.37 52.28 -43.70
CA PRO A 462 -1.54 51.21 -44.31
C PRO A 462 -0.77 50.30 -43.30
N PRO A 463 0.33 49.59 -43.66
CA PRO A 463 0.43 48.50 -44.62
C PRO A 463 0.99 47.19 -44.02
N ALA A 464 1.06 46.17 -44.89
CA ALA A 464 1.46 44.79 -44.67
C ALA A 464 2.95 44.59 -44.31
N ALA A 465 3.20 43.55 -43.50
CA ALA A 465 4.51 42.90 -43.37
C ALA A 465 4.47 41.52 -44.05
N THR A 466 5.28 41.38 -45.08
CA THR A 466 5.43 40.19 -45.92
C THR A 466 6.33 39.15 -45.25
N SER A 467 6.02 37.89 -45.54
CA SER A 467 6.77 36.68 -45.23
C SER A 467 8.20 36.67 -45.81
N GLN A 468 9.08 35.90 -45.18
CA GLN A 468 9.84 34.81 -45.84
C GLN A 468 10.76 34.07 -44.85
N ALA A 469 10.64 32.74 -44.86
CA ALA A 469 11.69 31.81 -44.42
C ALA A 469 12.65 31.56 -45.60
N PRO A 470 13.82 30.94 -45.35
CA PRO A 470 13.95 29.59 -45.92
C PRO A 470 14.68 28.58 -45.02
N SER A 471 14.38 27.33 -45.33
CA SER A 471 14.89 26.07 -44.80
C SER A 471 16.29 25.72 -45.31
N ALA A 472 17.13 25.07 -44.49
CA ALA A 472 18.08 24.03 -44.93
C ALA A 472 18.68 23.23 -43.76
N LYS A 473 18.61 21.89 -43.85
CA LYS A 473 19.41 20.85 -43.14
C LYS A 473 20.28 20.16 -44.22
N PRO A 474 21.15 19.17 -43.90
CA PRO A 474 22.22 19.09 -42.91
C PRO A 474 23.56 18.63 -43.56
N SER A 475 24.68 18.61 -42.83
CA SER A 475 25.89 17.85 -43.25
C SER A 475 26.67 17.33 -42.05
N ALA A 476 27.36 16.21 -42.28
CA ALA A 476 27.86 15.25 -41.32
C ALA A 476 29.38 15.33 -41.06
N ALA A 477 29.78 14.97 -39.82
CA ALA A 477 31.03 14.28 -39.39
C ALA A 477 32.40 14.93 -39.75
N PRO A 478 33.56 14.55 -39.14
CA PRO A 478 33.84 13.37 -38.31
C PRO A 478 34.69 13.59 -37.02
N ALA A 479 34.94 12.45 -36.37
CA ALA A 479 35.65 12.22 -35.12
C ALA A 479 37.16 12.58 -35.12
N GLN A 480 37.69 12.86 -33.93
CA GLN A 480 39.10 12.66 -33.60
C GLN A 480 39.29 11.98 -32.24
N THR A 481 40.25 11.07 -32.26
CA THR A 481 40.72 10.08 -31.31
C THR A 481 41.91 10.60 -30.47
N GLN A 482 42.14 9.96 -29.30
CA GLN A 482 43.43 9.59 -28.66
C GLN A 482 43.43 9.84 -27.12
N PRO A 483 44.30 9.17 -26.33
CA PRO A 483 44.71 7.77 -26.39
C PRO A 483 44.70 7.03 -25.02
N LYS A 484 44.84 5.70 -25.09
CA LYS A 484 45.03 4.72 -24.00
C LYS A 484 46.40 4.88 -23.31
N ALA A 485 46.44 4.70 -21.98
CA ALA A 485 47.62 4.32 -21.22
C ALA A 485 47.52 2.84 -20.76
N ALA A 486 48.62 2.10 -20.92
CA ALA A 486 48.77 0.69 -20.59
C ALA A 486 49.27 0.47 -19.14
N PRO A 487 49.12 -0.74 -18.56
CA PRO A 487 49.50 -1.04 -17.18
C PRO A 487 50.95 -1.54 -17.07
N THR A 488 51.62 -1.22 -15.96
CA THR A 488 52.91 -1.79 -15.58
C THR A 488 52.72 -2.84 -14.48
N ASN A 489 53.23 -4.05 -14.74
CA ASN A 489 53.45 -5.11 -13.77
C ASN A 489 54.66 -4.81 -12.89
N GLY A 490 54.59 -5.17 -11.61
CA GLY A 490 55.73 -5.26 -10.70
C GLY A 490 55.35 -5.89 -9.37
N ALA A 491 55.81 -7.11 -9.14
CA ALA A 491 55.96 -7.79 -7.85
C ALA A 491 57.46 -8.19 -7.73
N PRO A 492 57.99 -8.75 -6.61
CA PRO A 492 57.54 -8.79 -5.22
C PRO A 492 58.65 -8.32 -4.21
N ALA A 493 58.30 -8.16 -2.93
CA ALA A 493 59.12 -8.44 -1.75
C ALA A 493 58.22 -8.52 -0.51
#